data_AF-A0A523XI48-F1
#
_entry.id   AF-A0A523XI48-F1
#
_cell.length_a   1.000
_cell.length_b   1.000
_cell.length_c   1.000
_cell.angle_alpha   90.00
_cell.angle_beta   90.00
_cell.angle_gamma   90.00
#
_symmetry.space_group_name_H-M   'P 1'
#
loop_
_entity.id
_entity.type
_entity.pdbx_description
1 polymer ?
#
loop_
_entity_poly.entity_id
_entity_poly.type
_entity_poly.pdbx_seq_one_letter_code
_entity_poly.pdbx_strand_id
1 'polypeptide(L)'
;MTNKLRITQVRSAIGREFDQKGTLKALGIRKLNSTVIKEDTPQIRGMIRKIRHLLVVEEIKEKKTTSQEKKAKPRSTKEKSKLESIQEEKSKKEMKKRGKAKDDEAS
;
A
#
# COMPACT_ATOMS: atom_id res chain seq x y z
N MET A 1 13.25 5.59 15.55
CA MET A 1 13.12 5.49 14.08
C MET A 1 12.81 4.05 13.75
N THR A 2 11.73 3.78 13.02
CA THR A 2 11.39 2.40 12.61
C THR A 2 12.08 2.13 11.29
N ASN A 3 13.22 1.46 11.32
CA ASN A 3 13.90 1.02 10.10
C ASN A 3 13.15 -0.21 9.56
N LYS A 4 13.00 -0.28 8.24
CA LYS A 4 12.44 -1.45 7.56
C LYS A 4 13.54 -2.14 6.77
N LEU A 5 13.50 -3.46 6.73
CA LEU A 5 14.38 -4.30 5.94
C LEU A 5 13.59 -4.85 4.77
N ARG A 6 14.06 -4.60 3.55
CA ARG A 6 13.62 -5.34 2.37
C ARG A 6 14.53 -6.55 2.23
N ILE A 7 13.91 -7.72 2.29
CA ILE A 7 14.58 -9.01 2.27
C ILE A 7 14.18 -9.73 1.00
N THR A 8 15.18 -10.12 0.20
CA THR A 8 14.99 -10.82 -1.07
C THR A 8 15.73 -12.14 -1.05
N GLN A 9 15.09 -13.23 -1.43
CA GLN A 9 15.77 -14.51 -1.61
C GLN A 9 16.43 -14.60 -2.97
N VAL A 10 17.76 -14.66 -3.01
CA VAL A 10 18.53 -14.72 -4.28
C VAL A 10 19.00 -16.14 -4.59
N ARG A 11 19.12 -17.01 -3.57
CA ARG A 11 19.48 -18.42 -3.77
C ARG A 11 18.38 -19.37 -3.32
N SER A 12 18.22 -20.46 -4.07
CA SER A 12 17.19 -21.47 -3.82
C SER A 12 17.38 -22.15 -2.47
N ALA A 13 16.24 -22.54 -1.86
CA ALA A 13 16.18 -23.31 -0.62
C ALA A 13 16.22 -24.83 -0.85
N ILE A 14 16.27 -25.29 -2.11
CA ILE A 14 16.37 -26.71 -2.45
C ILE A 14 17.71 -27.26 -1.92
N GLY A 15 17.69 -28.44 -1.32
CA GLY A 15 18.88 -29.06 -0.71
C GLY A 15 19.38 -28.38 0.57
N ARG A 16 18.66 -27.38 1.11
CA ARG A 16 18.97 -26.77 2.40
C ARG A 16 18.35 -27.54 3.56
N GLU A 17 18.94 -27.39 4.74
CA GLU A 17 18.46 -27.97 5.98
C GLU A 17 17.03 -27.51 6.31
N PHE A 18 16.28 -28.36 7.02
CA PHE A 18 14.88 -28.11 7.37
C PHE A 18 14.71 -26.78 8.12
N ASP A 19 15.61 -26.49 9.04
CA ASP A 19 15.68 -25.25 9.81
C ASP A 19 15.75 -23.98 8.95
N GLN A 20 16.59 -24.00 7.91
CA GLN A 20 16.77 -22.86 7.02
C GLN A 20 15.51 -22.65 6.17
N LYS A 21 14.89 -23.75 5.71
CA LYS A 21 13.60 -23.72 5.00
C LYS A 21 12.48 -23.19 5.90
N GLY A 22 12.45 -23.60 7.16
CA GLY A 22 11.51 -23.10 8.17
C GLY A 22 11.67 -21.61 8.41
N THR A 23 12.91 -21.13 8.49
CA THR A 23 13.23 -19.70 8.65
C THR A 23 12.73 -18.88 7.47
N LEU A 24 12.95 -19.33 6.23
CA LEU A 24 12.44 -18.67 5.02
C LEU A 24 10.90 -18.61 5.01
N LYS A 25 10.23 -19.71 5.36
CA LYS A 25 8.76 -19.77 5.47
C LYS A 25 8.24 -18.81 6.54
N ALA A 26 8.89 -18.75 7.70
CA ALA A 26 8.51 -17.86 8.80
C ALA A 26 8.69 -16.38 8.45
N LEU A 27 9.71 -16.03 7.65
CA LEU A 27 9.85 -14.69 7.09
C LEU A 27 8.78 -14.37 6.01
N GLY A 28 8.06 -15.37 5.51
CA GLY A 28 7.02 -15.25 4.49
C GLY A 28 7.52 -15.43 3.05
N ILE A 29 8.75 -15.90 2.86
CA ILE A 29 9.37 -16.09 1.54
C ILE A 29 9.05 -17.51 1.05
N ARG A 30 8.24 -17.60 -0.01
CA ARG A 30 7.79 -18.88 -0.60
C ARG A 30 8.45 -19.23 -1.92
N LYS A 31 8.94 -18.24 -2.67
CA LYS A 31 9.48 -18.41 -4.03
C LYS A 31 10.83 -17.71 -4.16
N LEU A 32 11.67 -18.22 -5.07
CA LEU A 32 12.92 -17.56 -5.44
C LEU A 32 12.63 -16.14 -5.96
N ASN A 33 13.50 -15.19 -5.64
CA ASN A 33 13.38 -13.77 -5.97
C ASN A 33 12.15 -13.07 -5.38
N SER A 34 11.43 -13.70 -4.44
CA SER A 34 10.37 -13.01 -3.71
C SER A 34 10.95 -12.05 -2.67
N THR A 35 10.32 -10.89 -2.55
CA THR A 35 10.74 -9.80 -1.65
C THR A 35 9.70 -9.59 -0.57
N VAL A 36 10.14 -9.44 0.68
CA VAL A 36 9.27 -9.12 1.82
C VAL A 36 9.86 -7.94 2.57
N ILE A 37 8.98 -7.03 3.03
CA ILE A 37 9.36 -5.90 3.88
C ILE A 37 9.00 -6.25 5.31
N LYS A 38 9.98 -6.17 6.22
CA LYS A 38 9.81 -6.40 7.65
C LYS A 38 10.40 -5.24 8.45
N GLU A 39 9.98 -5.11 9.69
CA GLU A 39 10.59 -4.18 10.63
C GLU A 39 11.96 -4.69 11.07
N ASP A 40 12.90 -3.77 11.31
CA ASP A 40 14.22 -4.09 11.84
C ASP A 40 14.13 -4.36 13.35
N THR A 41 13.76 -5.60 13.68
CA THR A 41 13.76 -6.10 15.06
C THR A 41 14.93 -7.08 15.27
N PRO A 42 15.46 -7.19 16.50
CA PRO A 42 16.57 -8.11 16.78
C PRO A 42 16.22 -9.57 16.47
N GLN A 43 14.95 -9.96 16.60
CA GLN A 43 14.45 -11.28 16.26
C GLN A 43 14.58 -11.54 14.74
N ILE A 44 14.08 -10.62 13.91
CA ILE A 44 14.20 -10.72 12.44
C ILE A 44 15.67 -10.71 12.01
N ARG A 45 16.49 -9.86 12.64
CA ARG A 45 17.93 -9.78 12.36
C ARG A 45 18.65 -11.09 12.72
N GLY A 46 18.25 -11.77 13.80
CA GLY A 46 18.73 -13.10 14.16
C GLY A 46 18.38 -14.17 13.12
N MET A 47 17.12 -14.17 12.65
CA MET A 47 16.67 -15.07 11.57
C MET A 47 17.47 -14.84 10.28
N ILE A 48 17.64 -13.58 9.87
CA ILE A 48 18.43 -13.20 8.69
C ILE A 48 19.88 -13.69 8.82
N ARG A 49 20.52 -13.53 9.99
CA ARG A 49 21.91 -13.98 10.21
C ARG A 49 22.07 -15.49 9.95
N LYS A 50 21.12 -16.32 10.37
CA LYS A 50 21.14 -17.78 10.14
C LYS A 50 21.17 -18.14 8.65
N ILE A 51 20.45 -17.39 7.81
CA ILE A 51 20.31 -17.66 6.37
C ILE A 51 20.89 -16.55 5.48
N ARG A 52 21.88 -15.80 5.96
CA ARG A 52 22.45 -14.61 5.29
C ARG A 52 22.97 -14.86 3.88
N HIS A 53 23.38 -16.09 3.58
CA HIS A 53 23.94 -16.49 2.31
C HIS A 53 22.87 -16.81 1.24
N LEU A 54 21.59 -16.91 1.64
CA LEU A 54 20.46 -17.11 0.74
C LEU A 54 19.74 -15.81 0.38
N LEU A 55 20.01 -14.75 1.14
CA LEU A 55 19.25 -13.51 1.12
C LEU A 55 20.13 -12.33 0.71
N VAL A 56 19.49 -11.33 0.12
CA VAL A 56 20.00 -9.96 0.00
C VAL A 56 19.08 -9.06 0.81
N VAL A 57 19.67 -8.19 1.62
CA VAL A 57 18.95 -7.30 2.52
C VAL A 57 19.29 -5.86 2.20
N GLU A 58 18.25 -5.05 2.01
CA GLU A 58 18.36 -3.61 1.80
C GLU A 58 17.68 -2.89 2.96
N GLU A 59 18.37 -1.93 3.59
CA GLU A 59 17.79 -1.09 4.63
C GLU A 59 16.99 0.05 3.99
N ILE A 60 15.69 0.10 4.30
CA ILE A 60 14.79 1.18 3.90
C ILE A 60 14.61 2.10 5.11
N LYS A 61 15.21 3.28 5.02
CA LYS A 61 14.90 4.40 5.90
C LYS A 61 13.71 5.14 5.30
N GLU A 62 12.53 5.01 5.92
CA GLU A 62 11.42 5.88 5.57
C GLU A 62 11.80 7.31 5.97
N LYS A 63 12.30 8.08 5.01
CA LYS A 63 12.33 9.53 5.12
C LYS A 63 10.87 9.95 5.13
N LYS A 64 10.32 10.25 6.32
CA LYS A 64 9.13 11.06 6.41
C LYS A 64 9.52 12.42 5.83
N THR A 65 9.28 12.59 4.54
CA THR A 65 9.28 13.91 3.92
C THR A 65 8.27 14.71 4.71
N THR A 66 8.74 15.78 5.36
CA THR A 66 7.88 16.79 5.97
C THR A 66 6.75 17.11 4.99
N SER A 67 5.53 17.06 5.50
CA SER A 67 4.32 17.45 4.80
C SER A 67 4.43 18.90 4.33
N GLN A 68 4.99 19.10 3.15
CA GLN A 68 4.70 20.14 2.19
C GLN A 68 5.35 19.72 0.85
N GLU A 69 4.51 19.57 -0.17
CA GLU A 69 4.82 19.27 -1.58
C GLU A 69 5.28 17.85 -1.94
N LYS A 70 4.28 16.97 -2.15
CA LYS A 70 3.88 16.61 -3.53
C LYS A 70 2.55 15.84 -3.53
N LYS A 71 1.50 16.56 -3.95
CA LYS A 71 0.48 16.03 -4.86
C LYS A 71 1.20 15.25 -5.98
N ALA A 72 0.58 14.14 -6.39
CA ALA A 72 0.81 13.35 -7.60
C ALA A 72 1.46 11.95 -7.42
N LYS A 73 0.60 10.97 -7.12
CA LYS A 73 0.51 9.74 -7.92
C LYS A 73 -0.93 9.20 -7.85
N PRO A 74 -1.76 9.31 -8.92
CA PRO A 74 -3.03 8.62 -8.95
C PRO A 74 -2.83 7.26 -9.61
N ARG A 75 -3.15 6.17 -8.90
CA ARG A 75 -3.45 4.85 -9.51
C ARG A 75 -4.09 3.90 -8.50
N SER A 76 -5.37 4.16 -8.17
CA SER A 76 -6.42 3.15 -8.03
C SER A 76 -7.73 3.75 -7.46
N THR A 77 -8.35 4.71 -8.12
CA THR A 77 -9.76 5.09 -7.89
C THR A 77 -10.38 5.64 -9.17
N LYS A 78 -10.50 4.81 -10.21
CA LYS A 78 -11.20 5.21 -11.46
C LYS A 78 -12.73 5.11 -11.37
N GLU A 79 -13.30 4.59 -10.28
CA GLU A 79 -14.77 4.49 -10.11
C GLU A 79 -15.40 5.60 -9.26
N LYS A 80 -14.65 6.29 -8.39
CA LYS A 80 -15.26 7.27 -7.47
C LYS A 80 -15.65 8.60 -8.13
N SER A 81 -14.96 9.02 -9.20
CA SER A 81 -15.24 10.33 -9.82
C SER A 81 -16.51 10.38 -10.68
N LYS A 82 -17.07 9.22 -11.05
CA LYS A 82 -18.27 9.16 -11.91
C LYS A 82 -19.57 9.13 -11.10
N LEU A 83 -19.52 8.76 -9.82
CA LEU A 83 -20.69 8.74 -8.94
C LEU A 83 -20.96 10.11 -8.30
N GLU A 84 -19.93 10.90 -8.00
CA GLU A 84 -20.09 12.23 -7.40
C GLU A 84 -20.70 13.26 -8.38
N SER A 85 -20.37 13.16 -9.68
CA SER A 85 -20.95 14.06 -10.69
C SER A 85 -22.46 13.85 -10.90
N ILE A 86 -22.97 12.63 -10.67
CA ILE A 86 -24.39 12.30 -10.84
C ILE A 86 -25.22 12.81 -9.63
N GLN A 87 -24.62 12.92 -8.45
CA GLN A 87 -25.30 13.47 -7.27
C GLN A 87 -25.40 15.00 -7.31
N GLU A 88 -24.42 15.70 -7.89
CA GLU A 88 -24.44 17.17 -7.99
C GLU A 88 -25.38 17.71 -9.09
N GLU A 89 -25.54 16.99 -10.20
CA GLU A 89 -26.54 17.38 -11.22
C GLU A 89 -27.97 17.15 -10.75
N LYS A 90 -28.22 16.06 -10.00
CA LYS A 90 -29.55 15.76 -9.47
C LYS A 90 -30.03 16.83 -8.47
N SER A 91 -29.14 17.33 -7.59
CA SER A 91 -29.50 18.36 -6.62
C SER A 91 -29.78 19.73 -7.26
N LYS A 92 -29.02 20.12 -8.29
CA LYS A 92 -29.25 21.37 -9.04
C LYS A 92 -30.53 21.34 -9.87
N LYS A 93 -30.89 20.19 -10.43
CA LYS A 93 -32.13 20.01 -11.20
C LYS A 93 -33.38 20.03 -10.29
N GLU A 94 -33.24 19.56 -9.05
CA GLU A 94 -34.32 19.57 -8.06
C GLU A 94 -34.59 20.98 -7.50
N MET A 95 -33.55 21.81 -7.31
CA MET A 95 -33.74 23.21 -6.90
C MET A 95 -34.39 24.08 -7.98
N LYS A 96 -34.08 23.86 -9.28
CA LYS A 96 -34.73 24.61 -10.38
C LYS A 96 -36.22 24.30 -10.57
N LYS A 97 -36.70 23.14 -10.11
CA LYS A 97 -38.12 22.77 -10.21
C LYS A 97 -38.99 23.43 -9.14
N ARG A 98 -38.40 23.90 -8.03
CA ARG A 98 -39.12 24.57 -6.93
C ARG A 98 -39.23 26.10 -7.09
N GLY A 99 -38.40 26.72 -7.93
CA GLY A 99 -38.38 28.17 -8.14
C GLY A 99 -39.34 28.71 -9.21
N LYS A 100 -40.24 27.88 -9.75
CA LYS A 100 -41.13 28.26 -10.87
C LYS A 100 -42.63 28.12 -10.56
N ALA A 101 -43.01 28.11 -9.29
CA ALA A 101 -44.40 27.95 -8.86
C ALA A 101 -44.84 29.02 -7.85
N LYS A 102 -44.36 30.26 -7.98
CA LYS A 102 -44.71 31.36 -7.06
C LYS A 102 -45.16 32.66 -7.73
N ASP A 103 -45.47 32.66 -9.02
CA ASP A 103 -45.90 33.88 -9.72
C ASP A 103 -47.32 33.82 -10.33
N ASP A 104 -48.15 32.80 -10.01
CA ASP A 104 -49.54 32.70 -10.54
C ASP A 104 -50.62 32.75 -9.45
N GLU A 105 -50.43 33.52 -8.37
CA GLU A 105 -51.48 33.79 -7.39
C GLU A 105 -51.50 35.27 -6.98
N ALA A 106 -51.56 36.16 -7.97
CA ALA A 106 -51.90 37.56 -7.77
C ALA A 106 -52.43 38.19 -9.07
N SER A 107 -53.67 37.87 -9.42
CA SER A 107 -54.64 38.81 -10.03
C SER A 107 -56.04 38.23 -9.90
#